data_AF-A0A173V141-F1
#
_entry.id   AF-A0A173V141-F1
#
_cell.length_a   1.000
_cell.length_b   1.000
_cell.length_c   1.000
_cell.angle_alpha   90.00
_cell.angle_beta   90.00
_cell.angle_gamma   90.00
#
_symmetry.space_group_name_H-M   'P 1'
#
loop_
_entity.id
_entity.type
_entity.pdbx_description
1 polymer ?
#
loop_
_entity_poly.entity_id
_entity_poly.type
_entity_poly.pdbx_seq_one_letter_code
_entity_poly.pdbx_strand_id
1 'polypeptide(L)'
;MAYRQKEYNYNDKLTKDQNLLMDKLYKMRMSGMAEAFENQLMNPNSGLESFETRFSEIINHEWSGRENKKFNRLLKQATLKYPAADLDSSLYDPERQLNTHVIELLAKGDWIDEPNNLLITGGAGAGKTHVACALCVTALHQMRTVKYIRANYLLQESAHAHSEDNYYEYSNKMAG
;
A
#
# COMPACT_ATOMS: atom_id res chain seq x y z
N MET A 1 -6.50 -7.29 -11.34
CA MET A 1 -5.45 -6.83 -12.29
C MET A 1 -4.58 -8.02 -12.63
N ALA A 2 -4.54 -8.42 -13.91
CA ALA A 2 -3.62 -9.45 -14.37
C ALA A 2 -2.17 -8.92 -14.28
N TYR A 3 -1.26 -9.70 -13.71
CA TYR A 3 0.16 -9.39 -13.75
C TYR A 3 0.62 -9.41 -15.21
N ARG A 4 1.04 -8.26 -15.76
CA ARG A 4 1.65 -8.19 -17.09
C ARG A 4 3.00 -8.88 -16.99
N GLN A 5 3.09 -10.10 -17.48
CA GLN A 5 4.30 -10.89 -17.45
C GLN A 5 5.37 -10.18 -18.29
N LYS A 6 6.47 -9.77 -17.66
CA LYS A 6 7.65 -9.31 -18.39
C LYS A 6 8.27 -10.55 -19.04
N GLU A 7 8.43 -10.52 -20.36
CA GLU A 7 9.23 -11.53 -21.06
C GLU A 7 10.70 -11.29 -20.74
N TYR A 8 11.44 -12.37 -20.47
CA TYR A 8 12.86 -12.28 -20.24
C TYR A 8 13.59 -12.14 -21.57
N ASN A 9 14.39 -11.09 -21.70
CA ASN A 9 15.31 -10.93 -22.82
C ASN A 9 16.66 -11.53 -22.43
N TYR A 10 17.17 -12.43 -23.27
CA TYR A 10 18.47 -13.06 -23.08
C TYR A 10 19.57 -12.01 -22.88
N ASN A 11 20.43 -12.21 -21.89
CA ASN A 11 21.56 -11.33 -21.60
C ASN A 11 22.88 -12.04 -21.96
N ASP A 12 23.56 -11.51 -22.99
CA ASP A 12 24.81 -12.06 -23.52
C ASP A 12 25.99 -11.99 -22.54
N LYS A 13 25.88 -11.17 -21.49
CA LYS A 13 26.91 -11.08 -20.43
C LYS A 13 26.77 -12.18 -19.37
N LEU A 14 25.66 -12.91 -19.38
CA LEU A 14 25.40 -14.02 -18.46
C LEU A 14 25.67 -15.36 -19.13
N THR A 15 26.03 -16.37 -18.34
CA THR A 15 26.16 -17.74 -18.84
C THR A 15 24.80 -18.29 -19.26
N LYS A 16 24.79 -19.37 -20.04
CA LYS A 16 23.56 -20.07 -20.43
C LYS A 16 22.72 -20.50 -19.23
N ASP A 17 23.37 -21.01 -18.19
CA ASP A 17 22.68 -21.47 -16.97
C ASP A 17 22.09 -20.31 -16.17
N GLN A 18 22.80 -19.19 -16.10
CA GLN A 18 22.29 -17.96 -15.48
C GLN A 18 21.07 -17.42 -16.24
N ASN A 19 21.12 -17.35 -17.56
CA ASN A 19 19.97 -16.98 -18.39
C ASN A 19 18.76 -17.92 -18.17
N LEU A 20 18.99 -19.23 -18.01
CA LEU A 20 17.91 -20.19 -17.72
C LEU A 20 17.27 -19.95 -16.35
N LEU A 21 18.07 -19.59 -15.34
CA LEU A 21 17.54 -19.21 -14.02
C LEU A 21 16.69 -17.94 -14.10
N MET A 22 17.15 -16.94 -14.86
CA MET A 22 16.41 -15.69 -15.08
C MET A 22 15.05 -15.95 -15.74
N ASP A 23 15.01 -16.72 -16.83
CA ASP A 23 13.76 -17.10 -17.50
C ASP A 23 12.77 -17.80 -16.54
N LYS A 24 13.26 -18.71 -15.68
CA LYS A 24 12.44 -19.34 -14.65
C LYS A 24 11.87 -18.33 -13.65
N LEU A 25 12.67 -17.38 -13.16
CA LEU A 25 12.22 -16.34 -12.24
C LEU A 25 11.11 -15.46 -12.85
N TYR A 26 11.27 -15.05 -14.13
CA TYR A 26 10.24 -14.30 -14.84
C TYR A 26 8.95 -15.11 -15.04
N LYS A 27 9.05 -16.41 -15.35
CA LYS A 27 7.89 -17.32 -15.44
C LYS A 27 7.17 -17.50 -14.10
N MET A 28 7.90 -17.49 -12.99
CA MET A 28 7.35 -17.51 -11.63
C MET A 28 6.84 -16.13 -11.16
N ARG A 29 6.90 -15.09 -12.01
CA ARG A 29 6.51 -13.71 -11.70
C ARG A 29 7.36 -13.07 -10.59
N MET A 30 8.61 -13.49 -10.45
CA MET A 30 9.59 -12.98 -9.49
C MET A 30 10.57 -12.03 -10.19
N SER A 31 10.05 -11.04 -10.92
CA SER A 31 10.86 -10.15 -11.77
C SER A 31 11.86 -9.32 -10.97
N GLY A 32 11.50 -8.87 -9.78
CA GLY A 32 12.40 -8.12 -8.89
C GLY A 32 13.52 -9.00 -8.35
N MET A 33 13.27 -10.29 -8.06
CA MET A 33 14.36 -11.21 -7.71
C MET A 33 15.31 -11.38 -8.89
N ALA A 34 14.78 -11.54 -10.11
CA ALA A 34 15.59 -11.67 -11.31
C ALA A 34 16.49 -10.44 -11.50
N GLU A 35 15.91 -9.23 -11.45
CA GLU A 35 16.64 -7.96 -11.57
C GLU A 35 17.76 -7.83 -10.51
N ALA A 36 17.47 -8.15 -9.24
CA ALA A 36 18.47 -8.09 -8.17
C ALA A 36 19.58 -9.14 -8.33
N PHE A 37 19.22 -10.36 -8.74
CA PHE A 37 20.18 -11.44 -8.98
C PHE A 37 21.11 -11.10 -10.15
N GLU A 38 20.58 -10.59 -11.25
CA GLU A 38 21.36 -10.11 -12.40
C GLU A 38 22.34 -9.01 -11.98
N ASN A 39 21.89 -8.04 -11.17
CA ASN A 39 22.76 -6.99 -10.66
C ASN A 39 23.93 -7.54 -9.84
N GLN A 40 23.70 -8.57 -9.00
CA GLN A 40 24.76 -9.22 -8.24
C GLN A 40 25.73 -10.01 -9.14
N LEU A 41 25.23 -10.69 -10.17
CA LEU A 41 26.06 -11.40 -11.15
C LEU A 41 26.96 -10.45 -11.95
N MET A 42 26.47 -9.25 -12.24
CA MET A 42 27.19 -8.21 -12.96
C MET A 42 28.17 -7.41 -12.09
N ASN A 43 28.01 -7.49 -10.76
CA ASN A 43 28.86 -6.79 -9.81
C ASN A 43 30.08 -7.67 -9.42
N PRO A 44 31.31 -7.29 -9.82
CA PRO A 44 32.51 -8.07 -9.50
C PRO A 44 32.80 -8.17 -7.99
N ASN A 45 32.29 -7.22 -7.20
CA ASN A 45 32.52 -7.16 -5.76
C ASN A 45 31.45 -7.90 -4.96
N SER A 46 30.44 -8.49 -5.60
CA SER A 46 29.37 -9.20 -4.87
C SER A 46 29.90 -10.37 -4.05
N GLY A 47 31.01 -10.99 -4.46
CA GLY A 47 31.66 -12.06 -3.70
C GLY A 47 32.31 -11.64 -2.37
N LEU A 48 32.39 -10.33 -2.08
CA LEU A 48 32.89 -9.83 -0.78
C LEU A 48 31.85 -9.98 0.33
N GLU A 49 30.58 -10.11 -0.02
CA GLU A 49 29.48 -10.33 0.91
C GLU A 49 29.16 -11.82 1.05
N SER A 50 28.62 -12.21 2.20
CA SER A 50 28.18 -13.59 2.39
C SER A 50 27.03 -13.94 1.45
N PHE A 51 26.85 -15.24 1.21
CA PHE A 51 25.72 -15.72 0.43
C PHE A 51 24.38 -15.31 1.05
N GLU A 52 24.26 -15.39 2.37
CA GLU A 52 23.04 -15.05 3.10
C GLU A 52 22.65 -13.59 2.92
N THR A 53 23.62 -12.66 2.97
CA THR A 53 23.37 -11.23 2.74
C THR A 53 22.85 -11.01 1.33
N ARG A 54 23.58 -11.51 0.34
CA ARG A 54 23.20 -11.40 -1.08
C ARG A 54 21.83 -11.99 -1.37
N PHE A 55 21.54 -13.17 -0.84
CA PHE A 55 20.25 -13.81 -1.03
C PHE A 55 19.11 -13.04 -0.35
N SER A 56 19.38 -12.47 0.82
CA SER A 56 18.42 -11.61 1.52
C SER A 56 18.10 -10.35 0.70
N GLU A 57 19.08 -9.72 0.06
CA GLU A 57 18.84 -8.56 -0.82
C GLU A 57 17.93 -8.91 -2.00
N ILE A 58 18.17 -10.06 -2.65
CA ILE A 58 17.35 -10.53 -3.77
C ILE A 58 15.89 -10.70 -3.33
N ILE A 59 15.67 -11.36 -2.19
CA ILE A 59 14.33 -11.56 -1.64
C ILE A 59 13.67 -10.23 -1.28
N ASN A 60 14.40 -9.37 -0.56
CA ASN A 60 13.90 -8.08 -0.10
C ASN A 60 13.50 -7.17 -1.26
N HIS A 61 14.25 -7.20 -2.37
CA HIS A 61 13.92 -6.41 -3.56
C HIS A 61 12.57 -6.82 -4.17
N GLU A 62 12.31 -8.12 -4.31
CA GLU A 62 11.01 -8.62 -4.78
C GLU A 62 9.89 -8.33 -3.77
N TRP A 63 10.14 -8.61 -2.50
CA TRP A 63 9.16 -8.41 -1.43
C TRP A 63 8.70 -6.96 -1.35
N SER A 64 9.64 -6.03 -1.22
CA SER A 64 9.39 -4.59 -1.16
C SER A 64 8.69 -4.10 -2.44
N GLY A 65 9.10 -4.60 -3.60
CA GLY A 65 8.45 -4.30 -4.87
C GLY A 65 6.98 -4.73 -4.92
N ARG A 66 6.63 -5.89 -4.34
CA ARG A 66 5.24 -6.36 -4.24
C ARG A 66 4.42 -5.55 -3.26
N GLU A 67 4.96 -5.28 -2.08
CA GLU A 67 4.30 -4.45 -1.06
C GLU A 67 3.99 -3.06 -1.60
N ASN A 68 4.98 -2.41 -2.23
CA ASN A 68 4.78 -1.09 -2.84
C ASN A 68 3.73 -1.10 -3.94
N LYS A 69 3.70 -2.12 -4.80
CA LYS A 69 2.65 -2.24 -5.84
C LYS A 69 1.25 -2.42 -5.22
N LYS A 70 1.15 -3.25 -4.17
CA LYS A 70 -0.12 -3.46 -3.44
C LYS A 70 -0.58 -2.17 -2.78
N PHE A 71 0.30 -1.50 -2.05
CA PHE A 71 0.03 -0.22 -1.40
C PHE A 71 -0.45 0.83 -2.40
N ASN A 72 0.30 1.06 -3.48
CA ASN A 72 -0.07 2.06 -4.50
C ASN A 72 -1.43 1.78 -5.14
N ARG A 73 -1.77 0.49 -5.35
CA ARG A 73 -3.10 0.09 -5.83
C ARG A 73 -4.18 0.47 -4.82
N LEU A 74 -3.99 0.14 -3.54
CA LEU A 74 -4.96 0.45 -2.48
C LEU A 74 -5.12 1.96 -2.30
N LEU A 75 -4.02 2.72 -2.28
CA LEU A 75 -4.03 4.18 -2.21
C LEU A 75 -4.84 4.81 -3.36
N LYS A 76 -4.66 4.31 -4.58
CA LYS A 76 -5.45 4.75 -5.73
C LYS A 76 -6.94 4.43 -5.60
N GLN A 77 -7.29 3.27 -5.04
CA GLN A 77 -8.68 2.86 -4.83
C GLN A 77 -9.38 3.66 -3.72
N ALA A 78 -8.61 4.08 -2.70
CA ALA A 78 -9.12 4.80 -1.55
C ALA A 78 -9.66 6.20 -1.87
N THR A 79 -9.23 6.81 -2.98
CA THR A 79 -9.71 8.12 -3.45
C THR A 79 -9.65 9.21 -2.36
N LEU A 80 -8.59 9.18 -1.54
CA LEU A 80 -8.41 10.11 -0.42
C LEU A 80 -8.32 11.55 -0.93
N LYS A 81 -8.91 12.48 -0.17
CA LYS A 81 -8.77 13.92 -0.47
C LYS A 81 -7.32 14.40 -0.37
N TYR A 82 -6.58 13.88 0.61
CA TYR A 82 -5.17 14.17 0.84
C TYR A 82 -4.38 12.85 0.89
N PRO A 83 -3.95 12.30 -0.25
CA PRO A 83 -3.25 11.02 -0.30
C PRO A 83 -1.81 11.07 0.27
N ALA A 84 -1.26 12.29 0.41
CA ALA A 84 0.03 12.54 1.04
C ALA A 84 -0.10 12.95 2.52
N ALA A 85 -1.27 12.79 3.13
CA ALA A 85 -1.42 13.03 4.56
C ALA A 85 -0.71 11.93 5.34
N ASP A 86 -0.01 12.31 6.40
CA ASP A 86 0.77 11.41 7.24
C ASP A 86 0.65 11.83 8.70
N LEU A 87 0.92 10.90 9.62
CA LEU A 87 1.05 11.18 11.04
C LEU A 87 2.47 11.73 11.28
N ASP A 88 2.73 12.92 10.76
CA ASP A 88 4.04 13.57 10.80
C ASP A 88 4.23 14.47 12.02
N SER A 89 5.41 15.07 12.14
CA SER A 89 5.76 16.00 13.23
C SER A 89 4.82 17.21 13.32
N SER A 90 4.15 17.61 12.23
CA SER A 90 3.17 18.71 12.26
C SER A 90 1.89 18.31 13.02
N LEU A 91 1.57 17.01 13.08
CA LEU A 91 0.46 16.50 13.86
C LEU A 91 0.79 16.47 15.37
N TYR A 92 2.05 16.21 15.71
CA TYR A 92 2.56 16.18 17.08
C TYR A 92 2.96 17.56 17.63
N ASP A 93 2.71 18.63 16.88
CA ASP A 93 2.95 19.99 17.33
C ASP A 93 2.15 20.28 18.63
N PRO A 94 2.83 20.65 19.73
CA PRO A 94 2.17 21.00 20.99
C PRO A 94 1.09 22.08 20.86
N GLU A 95 1.22 23.01 19.90
CA GLU A 95 0.23 24.06 19.68
C GLU A 95 -1.12 23.51 19.22
N ARG A 96 -1.15 22.31 18.62
CA ARG A 96 -2.40 21.65 18.23
C ARG A 96 -3.16 21.03 19.38
N GLN A 97 -2.52 20.87 20.54
CA GLN A 97 -3.11 20.29 21.76
C GLN A 97 -3.77 18.92 21.52
N LEU A 98 -3.25 18.16 20.56
CA LEU A 98 -3.71 16.80 20.30
C LEU A 98 -3.08 15.84 21.32
N ASN A 99 -3.88 14.90 21.81
CA ASN A 99 -3.37 13.84 22.65
C ASN A 99 -2.59 12.83 21.79
N THR A 100 -1.26 12.91 21.86
CA THR A 100 -0.35 12.08 21.07
C THR A 100 -0.55 10.59 21.34
N HIS A 101 -0.80 10.21 22.58
CA HIS A 101 -1.08 8.83 22.96
C HIS A 101 -2.34 8.29 22.28
N VAL A 102 -3.39 9.10 22.16
CA VAL A 102 -4.62 8.71 21.45
C VAL A 102 -4.35 8.54 19.95
N ILE A 103 -3.55 9.42 19.34
CA ILE A 103 -3.17 9.30 17.93
C ILE A 103 -2.44 7.98 17.69
N GLU A 104 -1.45 7.66 18.54
CA GLU A 104 -0.68 6.42 18.45
C GLU A 104 -1.58 5.18 18.63
N LEU A 105 -2.55 5.22 19.55
CA LEU A 105 -3.51 4.14 19.74
C LEU A 105 -4.39 3.96 18.49
N LEU A 106 -4.90 5.05 17.92
CA LEU A 106 -5.69 5.01 16.69
C LEU A 106 -4.87 4.52 15.49
N ALA A 107 -3.59 4.85 15.45
CA ALA A 107 -2.65 4.44 14.40
C ALA A 107 -2.42 2.92 14.37
N LYS A 108 -2.57 2.21 15.51
CA LYS A 108 -2.49 0.74 15.54
C LYS A 108 -3.59 0.08 14.71
N GLY A 109 -4.75 0.73 14.62
CA GLY A 109 -5.87 0.23 13.83
C GLY A 109 -6.73 -0.83 14.53
N ASP A 110 -6.49 -1.13 15.82
CA ASP A 110 -7.28 -2.12 16.59
C ASP A 110 -8.79 -1.81 16.56
N TRP A 111 -9.15 -0.52 16.57
CA TRP A 111 -10.53 -0.06 16.48
C TRP A 111 -11.23 -0.43 15.14
N ILE A 112 -10.46 -0.68 14.07
CA ILE A 112 -10.99 -1.13 12.78
C ILE A 112 -11.32 -2.63 12.85
N ASP A 113 -10.52 -3.41 13.59
CA ASP A 113 -10.71 -4.85 13.78
C ASP A 113 -11.84 -5.17 14.76
N GLU A 114 -12.09 -4.27 15.72
CA GLU A 114 -13.19 -4.33 16.69
C GLU A 114 -14.50 -3.66 16.20
N PRO A 115 -14.74 -3.65 14.88
CA PRO A 115 -15.62 -2.73 14.14
C PRO A 115 -16.13 -1.46 14.88
N ASN A 116 -15.23 -0.71 15.52
CA ASN A 116 -15.60 0.51 16.24
C ASN A 116 -15.65 1.71 15.28
N ASN A 117 -16.58 2.64 15.53
CA ASN A 117 -16.69 3.87 14.75
C ASN A 117 -15.83 4.98 15.36
N LEU A 118 -15.03 5.66 14.54
CA LEU A 118 -14.27 6.84 14.94
C LEU A 118 -14.98 8.12 14.50
N LEU A 119 -15.39 8.95 15.47
CA LEU A 119 -15.98 10.28 15.22
C LEU A 119 -14.95 11.38 15.53
N ILE A 120 -14.64 12.22 14.55
CA ILE A 120 -13.69 13.34 14.70
C ILE A 120 -14.46 14.66 14.72
N THR A 121 -14.42 15.36 15.85
CA THR A 121 -15.12 16.65 16.08
C THR A 121 -14.14 17.81 16.27
N GLY A 122 -14.59 19.05 16.03
CA GLY A 122 -13.78 20.26 16.22
C GLY A 122 -14.14 21.39 15.25
N GLY A 123 -13.58 22.58 15.47
CA GLY A 123 -13.84 23.78 14.66
C GLY A 123 -13.49 23.63 13.17
N ALA A 124 -14.08 24.47 12.32
CA ALA A 124 -13.71 24.54 10.91
C ALA A 124 -12.21 24.92 10.77
N GLY A 125 -11.50 24.31 9.83
CA GLY A 125 -10.06 24.56 9.66
C GLY A 125 -9.12 23.83 10.63
N ALA A 126 -9.62 23.17 11.67
CA ALA A 126 -8.80 22.46 12.68
C ALA A 126 -8.09 21.17 12.18
N GLY A 127 -7.98 20.94 10.87
CA GLY A 127 -7.24 19.79 10.34
C GLY A 127 -7.94 18.41 10.42
N LYS A 128 -9.21 18.32 10.84
CA LYS A 128 -9.96 17.04 10.95
C LYS A 128 -9.84 16.13 9.73
N THR A 129 -10.04 16.70 8.54
CA THR A 129 -9.96 15.96 7.27
C THR A 129 -8.54 15.46 7.00
N HIS A 130 -7.53 16.20 7.44
CA HIS A 130 -6.14 15.81 7.31
C HIS A 130 -5.82 14.64 8.24
N VAL A 131 -6.18 14.73 9.54
CA VAL A 131 -6.02 13.63 10.51
C VAL A 131 -6.74 12.37 10.04
N ALA A 132 -7.98 12.49 9.56
CA ALA A 132 -8.72 11.36 9.00
C ALA A 132 -8.00 10.72 7.81
N CYS A 133 -7.45 11.52 6.89
CA CYS A 133 -6.69 11.01 5.75
C CYS A 133 -5.37 10.37 6.19
N ALA A 134 -4.67 10.93 7.18
CA ALA A 134 -3.44 10.36 7.72
C ALA A 134 -3.70 8.97 8.34
N LEU A 135 -4.74 8.85 9.18
CA LEU A 135 -5.17 7.55 9.72
C LEU A 135 -5.54 6.55 8.61
N CYS A 136 -6.20 7.02 7.55
CA CYS A 136 -6.50 6.20 6.37
C CYS A 136 -5.23 5.72 5.67
N VAL A 137 -4.22 6.58 5.51
CA VAL A 137 -2.92 6.22 4.93
C VAL A 137 -2.19 5.21 5.82
N THR A 138 -2.21 5.39 7.14
CA THR A 138 -1.67 4.41 8.10
C THR A 138 -2.35 3.04 7.96
N ALA A 139 -3.69 3.00 7.83
CA ALA A 139 -4.42 1.76 7.58
C ALA A 139 -4.05 1.11 6.24
N LEU A 140 -3.81 1.91 5.19
CA LEU A 140 -3.32 1.43 3.89
C LEU A 140 -1.92 0.82 3.99
N HIS A 141 -1.02 1.39 4.80
CA HIS A 141 0.31 0.81 5.08
C HIS A 141 0.22 -0.54 5.80
N GLN A 142 -0.81 -0.74 6.62
CA GLN A 142 -1.15 -2.03 7.23
C GLN A 142 -1.88 -2.98 6.27
N MET A 143 -1.92 -2.66 4.97
CA MET A 143 -2.53 -3.45 3.90
C MET A 143 -4.05 -3.63 4.03
N ARG A 144 -4.73 -2.73 4.76
CA ARG A 144 -6.20 -2.67 4.86
C ARG A 144 -6.79 -1.92 3.67
N THR A 145 -8.01 -2.28 3.26
CA THR A 145 -8.76 -1.53 2.25
C THR A 145 -9.42 -0.31 2.90
N VAL A 146 -9.40 0.83 2.19
CA VAL A 146 -9.98 2.08 2.67
C VAL A 146 -10.75 2.73 1.54
N LYS A 147 -11.85 3.42 1.86
CA LYS A 147 -12.60 4.26 0.93
C LYS A 147 -12.94 5.61 1.55
N TYR A 148 -12.54 6.70 0.90
CA TYR A 148 -12.96 8.05 1.24
C TYR A 148 -14.16 8.46 0.39
N ILE A 149 -15.23 8.87 1.07
CA ILE A 149 -16.46 9.38 0.45
C ILE A 149 -17.01 10.54 1.28
N ARG A 150 -17.56 11.56 0.61
CA ARG A 150 -18.26 12.65 1.31
C ARG A 150 -19.64 12.15 1.74
N ALA A 151 -20.04 12.44 2.97
CA ALA A 151 -21.32 12.00 3.53
C ALA A 151 -22.52 12.30 2.61
N ASN A 152 -22.63 13.52 2.07
CA ASN A 152 -23.72 13.88 1.17
C ASN A 152 -23.77 13.00 -0.09
N TYR A 153 -22.61 12.66 -0.65
CA TYR A 153 -22.51 11.83 -1.85
C TYR A 153 -22.85 10.38 -1.53
N LEU A 154 -22.38 9.86 -0.39
CA LEU A 154 -22.74 8.53 0.11
C LEU A 154 -24.26 8.38 0.29
N LEU A 155 -24.91 9.39 0.88
CA LEU A 155 -26.36 9.39 1.07
C LEU A 155 -27.14 9.46 -0.26
N GLN A 156 -26.64 10.22 -1.24
CA GLN A 156 -27.24 10.28 -2.57
C GLN A 156 -27.10 8.95 -3.31
N GLU A 157 -25.90 8.38 -3.37
CA GLU A 157 -25.67 7.11 -4.03
C GLU A 157 -26.45 5.97 -3.38
N SER A 158 -26.56 5.94 -2.04
CA SER A 158 -27.36 4.93 -1.35
C SER A 158 -28.85 5.07 -1.65
N ALA A 159 -29.39 6.29 -1.68
CA ALA A 159 -30.78 6.54 -2.03
C ALA A 159 -31.09 6.12 -3.48
N HIS A 160 -30.19 6.41 -4.42
CA HIS A 160 -30.33 5.97 -5.81
C HIS A 160 -30.29 4.43 -5.94
N ALA A 161 -29.35 3.77 -5.27
CA ALA A 161 -29.24 2.32 -5.29
C ALA A 161 -30.49 1.63 -4.69
N HIS A 162 -31.11 2.24 -3.67
CA HIS A 162 -32.40 1.77 -3.15
C HIS A 162 -33.54 1.92 -4.16
N SER A 163 -33.57 3.00 -4.94
CA SER A 163 -34.65 3.21 -5.93
C SER A 163 -34.57 2.28 -7.14
N GLU A 164 -33.38 1.78 -7.49
CA GLU A 164 -33.14 0.88 -8.61
C GLU A 164 -33.07 -0.61 -8.22
N ASP A 165 -33.47 -0.97 -6.98
CA ASP A 165 -33.34 -2.31 -6.39
C ASP A 165 -31.91 -2.91 -6.42
N ASN A 166 -30.89 -2.06 -6.61
CA ASN A 166 -29.50 -2.47 -6.75
C ASN A 166 -28.65 -2.24 -5.47
N TYR A 167 -29.29 -2.20 -4.31
CA TYR A 167 -28.65 -1.90 -3.04
C TYR A 167 -27.55 -2.91 -2.66
N TYR A 168 -27.78 -4.21 -2.91
CA TYR A 168 -26.82 -5.26 -2.56
C TYR A 168 -25.52 -5.16 -3.37
N GLU A 169 -25.59 -4.81 -4.66
CA GLU A 169 -24.40 -4.61 -5.48
C GLU A 169 -23.62 -3.37 -5.00
N TYR A 170 -24.32 -2.29 -4.67
CA TYR A 170 -23.71 -1.08 -4.12
C TYR A 170 -23.01 -1.34 -2.77
N SER A 171 -23.68 -2.09 -1.87
CA SER A 171 -23.11 -2.47 -0.57
C SER A 171 -21.85 -3.32 -0.73
N ASN A 172 -21.88 -4.33 -1.61
CA ASN A 172 -20.70 -5.15 -1.90
C ASN A 172 -19.55 -4.33 -2.50
N LYS A 173 -19.85 -3.34 -3.34
CA LYS A 173 -18.86 -2.42 -3.90
C LYS A 173 -18.21 -1.52 -2.83
N MET A 174 -18.94 -1.19 -1.77
CA MET A 174 -18.41 -0.40 -0.65
C MET A 174 -17.67 -1.24 0.39
N ALA A 175 -17.95 -2.54 0.47
CA ALA A 175 -17.29 -3.48 1.38
C ALA A 175 -15.97 -4.06 0.83
N GLY A 176 -15.78 -4.08 -0.50
CA GLY A 176 -14.59 -4.66 -1.17
C GLY A 176 -13.51 -3.65 -1.54
#